data_AF-A0A7X7I9M0-F1
#
_entry.id   AF-A0A7X7I9M0-F1
#
_cell.length_a   1.000
_cell.length_b   1.000
_cell.length_c   1.000
_cell.angle_alpha   90.00
_cell.angle_beta   90.00
_cell.angle_gamma   90.00
#
_symmetry.space_group_name_H-M   'P 1'
#
loop_
_entity.id
_entity.type
_entity.pdbx_description
1 polymer ?
#
loop_
_entity_poly.entity_id
_entity_poly.type
_entity_poly.pdbx_seq_one_letter_code
_entity_poly.pdbx_strand_id
1 'polypeptide(L)' 'ASSQIESLRAKKREIEGSIKLPLVIVFETPYYKLLAGDFAERSEAEANITKLKKMGYADAWIVSSKANIITN' A
#
# COMPACT_ATOMS: atom_id res chain seq x y z
N ALA A 1 12.20 -9.27 -16.45
CA ALA A 1 11.12 -8.70 -15.62
C ALA A 1 11.64 -8.18 -14.26
N SER A 2 12.83 -7.58 -14.21
CA SER A 2 13.55 -7.30 -12.94
C SER A 2 13.40 -5.87 -12.43
N SER A 3 13.15 -4.91 -13.33
CA SER A 3 13.29 -3.48 -13.02
C SER A 3 12.17 -2.94 -12.11
N GLN A 4 10.93 -3.40 -12.30
CA GLN A 4 9.76 -2.82 -11.61
C GLN A 4 9.73 -3.16 -10.11
N ILE A 5 10.05 -4.41 -9.75
CA ILE A 5 10.15 -4.86 -8.35
C ILE A 5 11.27 -4.13 -7.60
N GLU A 6 12.42 -3.89 -8.24
CA GLU A 6 13.55 -3.22 -7.61
C GLU A 6 13.22 -1.76 -7.30
N SER A 7 12.61 -1.04 -8.24
CA SER A 7 12.12 0.32 -8.01
C SER A 7 11.11 0.38 -6.87
N LEU A 8 10.20 -0.60 -6.77
CA LEU A 8 9.23 -0.70 -5.68
C LEU A 8 9.87 -0.99 -4.33
N ARG A 9 10.90 -1.83 -4.28
CA ARG A 9 11.66 -2.12 -3.06
C ARG A 9 12.44 -0.89 -2.57
N ALA A 10 13.05 -0.15 -3.49
CA ALA A 10 13.71 1.11 -3.16
C ALA A 10 12.72 2.12 -2.59
N LYS A 11 11.58 2.31 -3.27
CA LYS A 11 10.49 3.19 -2.81
C LYS A 11 9.91 2.73 -1.47
N LYS A 12 9.71 1.42 -1.29
CA LYS A 12 9.28 0.83 -0.02
C LYS A 12 10.23 1.24 1.10
N ARG A 13 11.55 1.07 0.96
CA ARG A 13 12.52 1.43 2.00
C ARG A 13 12.51 2.92 2.34
N GLU A 14 12.38 3.78 1.34
CA GLU A 14 12.29 5.23 1.55
C GLU A 14 11.05 5.61 2.38
N ILE A 15 9.91 5.00 2.06
CA ILE A 15 8.65 5.23 2.78
C ILE A 15 8.67 4.57 4.16
N GLU A 16 9.28 3.39 4.31
CA GLU A 16 9.34 2.61 5.57
C GLU A 16 10.00 3.40 6.71
N GLY A 17 10.97 4.25 6.39
CA GLY A 17 11.58 5.14 7.38
C GLY A 17 10.67 6.29 7.84
N SER A 18 9.73 6.70 6.99
CA SER A 18 8.79 7.80 7.26
C SER A 18 7.46 7.32 7.82
N ILE A 19 7.04 6.10 7.46
CA ILE A 19 5.76 5.49 7.79
C ILE A 19 5.99 4.24 8.63
N LYS A 20 5.49 4.27 9.86
CA LYS A 20 5.44 3.10 10.77
C LYS A 20 4.27 2.17 10.43
N LEU A 21 4.01 1.93 9.15
CA LEU A 21 2.98 0.99 8.68
C LEU A 21 3.65 -0.17 7.97
N PRO A 22 3.09 -1.39 8.06
CA PRO A 22 3.59 -2.53 7.29
C PRO A 22 3.45 -2.26 5.80
N LEU A 23 4.57 -2.27 5.06
CA LEU A 23 4.56 -2.10 3.61
C LEU A 23 4.62 -3.47 2.93
N VAL A 24 3.67 -3.77 2.03
CA VAL A 24 3.55 -5.05 1.32
C VAL A 24 3.56 -4.82 -0.18
N ILE A 25 4.34 -5.61 -0.92
CA ILE A 25 4.31 -5.59 -2.39
C ILE A 25 3.42 -6.73 -2.85
N VAL A 26 2.35 -6.41 -3.55
CA VAL A 26 1.41 -7.37 -4.13
C VAL A 26 1.57 -7.35 -5.64
N PHE A 27 1.71 -8.52 -6.25
CA PHE A 27 1.66 -8.64 -7.71
C PHE A 27 0.22 -8.85 -8.15
N GLU A 28 -0.31 -7.92 -8.92
CA GLU A 28 -1.63 -8.03 -9.52
C GLU A 28 -1.48 -7.84 -11.03
N THR A 29 -1.55 -8.95 -11.76
CA THR A 29 -1.20 -9.01 -13.18
C THR A 29 -1.88 -7.88 -13.98
N PRO A 30 -1.14 -7.09 -14.76
CA PRO A 30 0.29 -7.20 -15.09
C PRO A 30 1.24 -6.31 -14.25
N TYR A 31 0.78 -5.68 -13.17
CA TYR A 31 1.53 -4.68 -12.42
C TYR A 31 1.85 -5.11 -10.99
N TYR A 32 2.85 -4.47 -10.39
CA TYR A 32 3.12 -4.59 -8.96
C TYR A 32 2.55 -3.39 -8.21
N LYS A 33 1.84 -3.65 -7.12
CA LYS A 33 1.27 -2.65 -6.21
C LYS A 33 2.07 -2.64 -4.91
N LEU A 34 2.37 -1.45 -4.40
CA LEU A 34 2.90 -1.26 -3.05
C LEU A 34 1.74 -0.83 -2.14
N LEU A 35 1.37 -1.68 -1.20
CA LEU A 35 0.37 -1.41 -0.18
C LEU A 35 1.05 -0.98 1.11
N ALA A 36 0.43 -0.04 1.81
CA ALA A 36 0.91 0.48 3.08
C ALA A 36 -0.17 0.35 4.14
N GLY A 37 0.07 -0.51 5.13
CA GLY A 37 -0.90 -0.88 6.15
C GLY A 37 -1.73 -2.09 5.77
N ASP A 38 -2.34 -2.68 6.78
CA ASP A 38 -3.48 -3.59 6.68
C ASP A 38 -4.55 -2.97 7.57
N PHE A 39 -5.67 -2.57 6.97
CA PHE A 39 -6.75 -1.87 7.67
C PHE A 39 -8.03 -2.70 7.56
N ALA A 40 -8.58 -3.08 8.71
CA ALA A 40 -9.87 -3.77 8.76
C ALA A 40 -11.01 -2.82 8.42
N GLU A 41 -10.91 -1.56 8.88
CA GLU A 41 -11.93 -0.54 8.65
C GLU A 41 -11.50 0.49 7.61
N ARG A 42 -12.46 0.88 6.76
CA ARG A 42 -12.26 1.94 5.77
C ARG A 42 -11.87 3.27 6.42
N SER A 43 -12.44 3.60 7.57
CA SER A 43 -12.16 4.84 8.31
C SER A 43 -10.68 4.96 8.69
N GLU A 44 -10.04 3.84 9.07
CA GLU A 44 -8.60 3.81 9.37
C GLU A 44 -7.77 4.05 8.11
N ALA A 45 -8.16 3.44 6.99
CA ALA A 45 -7.51 3.67 5.70
C ALA A 45 -7.62 5.15 5.26
N GLU A 46 -8.77 5.80 5.49
CA GLU A 46 -9.00 7.21 5.19
C GLU A 46 -8.13 8.16 6.04
N ALA A 47 -7.97 7.85 7.33
CA ALA A 47 -7.08 8.62 8.20
C ALA A 47 -5.61 8.50 7.77
N ASN A 48 -5.18 7.29 7.38
CA ASN A 48 -3.80 7.04 6.97
C ASN A 48 -3.49 7.58 5.58
N ILE A 49 -4.41 7.48 4.62
CA ILE A 49 -4.20 8.05 3.29
C ILE A 49 -4.11 9.57 3.32
N THR A 50 -4.87 10.21 4.21
CA THR A 50 -4.77 11.65 4.43
C THR A 50 -3.38 12.03 4.95
N LYS A 51 -2.80 11.23 5.85
CA LYS A 51 -1.42 11.44 6.31
C LYS A 51 -0.41 11.24 5.17
N LEU A 52 -0.55 10.16 4.39
CA LEU A 52 0.28 9.88 3.21
C LEU A 52 0.26 11.04 2.20
N LYS A 53 -0.93 11.56 1.88
CA LYS A 53 -1.08 12.71 0.99
C LYS A 53 -0.40 13.96 1.53
N LYS A 54 -0.53 14.23 2.84
CA LYS A 54 0.17 15.34 3.51
C LYS A 54 1.69 15.18 3.52
N MET A 55 2.20 13.96 3.46
CA MET A 55 3.64 13.66 3.37
C MET A 55 4.21 13.78 1.93
N GLY A 56 3.37 14.12 0.94
CA GLY A 56 3.78 14.30 -0.46
C GLY A 56 3.37 13.15 -1.39
N TYR A 57 2.70 12.11 -0.87
CA TYR A 57 2.20 11.00 -1.68
C TYR A 57 0.77 11.28 -2.18
N ALA A 58 0.61 12.31 -3.00
CA ALA A 58 -0.70 12.78 -3.49
C ALA A 58 -1.45 11.71 -4.30
N ASP A 59 -0.72 10.91 -5.08
CA ASP A 59 -1.23 9.81 -5.89
C ASP A 59 -1.61 8.56 -5.09
N ALA A 60 -1.54 8.57 -3.75
CA ALA A 60 -2.02 7.43 -2.97
C ALA A 60 -3.55 7.29 -3.11
N TRP A 61 -4.05 6.06 -3.32
CA TRP A 61 -5.47 5.69 -3.27
C TRP A 61 -5.74 4.54 -2.31
N ILE A 62 -6.97 4.45 -1.78
CA ILE A 62 -7.40 3.35 -0.91
C ILE A 62 -7.73 2.16 -1.80
N VAL A 63 -7.17 0.99 -1.48
CA VAL A 63 -7.51 -0.28 -2.13
C VAL A 63 -8.40 -1.08 -1.19
N SER A 64 -9.66 -1.26 -1.56
CA SER A 64 -10.54 -2.23 -0.89
C SER A 64 -10.27 -3.61 -1.49
N SER A 65 -9.39 -4.40 -0.87
CA SER A 65 -9.35 -5.83 -1.17
C SER A 65 -10.58 -6.44 -0.51
N LYS A 66 -11.46 -7.07 -1.29
CA LYS A 66 -12.48 -7.94 -0.69
C LYS A 66 -11.70 -9.09 -0.04
N ALA A 67 -11.46 -9.01 1.27
CA ALA A 67 -11.12 -10.18 2.04
C ALA A 67 -12.16 -11.23 1.66
N ASN A 68 -11.72 -12.29 1.01
CA ASN A 68 -12.59 -13.36 0.59
C ASN A 68 -13.07 -13.99 1.89
N ILE A 69 -14.25 -13.56 2.36
CA ILE A 69 -14.99 -14.25 3.41
C ILE A 69 -15.38 -15.59 2.81
N ILE A 70 -14.49 -16.57 2.92
CA ILE A 70 -14.78 -17.95 2.58
C ILE A 70 -15.72 -18.44 3.70
N THR A 71 -17.00 -18.15 3.55
CA THR A 71 -18.05 -18.77 4.36
C THR A 71 -18.55 -19.96 3.57
N ASN A 72 -18.19 -21.17 3.98
CA ASN A 72 -18.94 -22.38 3.68
C ASN A 72 -18.93 -23.31 4.89
#